data_AF-V5GYB8-F1
#
_entry.id   AF-V5GYB8-F1
#
_cell.length_a   1.000
_cell.length_b   1.000
_cell.length_c   1.000
_cell.angle_alpha   90.00
_cell.angle_beta   90.00
_cell.angle_gamma   90.00
#
_symmetry.space_group_name_H-M   'P 1'
#
loop_
_entity.id
_entity.type
_entity.pdbx_description
1 polymer ?
#
loop_
_entity_poly.entity_id
_entity_poly.type
_entity_poly.pdbx_seq_one_letter_code
_entity_poly.pdbx_strand_id
1 'polypeptide(L)'
;MLRGLAADRFPGRKELQYSVISVFLFLRFFAAAILSPKLFELCSHPIDEQSHRSLTLVSKSIQTLGNLVSSTAAQPFYKEDYMKEFYENFITEEHKESVRQYLELISLKNVPMRNLDTPSIVLKEGLCFIIMTKRAQGRNKLGLKNFKRRYFCLTTKELYYSKTKDSSPLCTIPLYEILGVEKVQEDSFKMKNVFQVIQKCRALYIQANNCVEEKEWRTILTRICHFNLCRIHTYHPAAFLKGHWLCCKEESETAPGCSPVTSYNLADIKVTIDTDREMQRVHSIFLNQMPTLERLIETCRQQLGSGASTCPGVEMRLPPGFMLDDPQSLLSTLSSIKTFVESMEVKHERHRHNLYRQTRYGSKQAPIGDDNYLLMFARQQQQQQQQQKLASNSSSLARPLTSDLHIPPFPGSANGFSTAS
;
A
#
# COMPACT_ATOMS: atom_id res chain seq x y z
N MET A 1 24.18 -3.85 2.89
CA MET A 1 24.29 -4.94 1.88
C MET A 1 24.57 -4.34 0.50
N LEU A 2 23.72 -3.45 -0.02
CA LEU A 2 23.98 -2.75 -1.31
C LEU A 2 25.32 -2.02 -1.38
N ARG A 3 25.71 -1.26 -0.33
CA ARG A 3 27.01 -0.58 -0.29
C ARG A 3 28.20 -1.54 -0.39
N GLY A 4 28.13 -2.70 0.25
CA GLY A 4 29.18 -3.73 0.17
C GLY A 4 29.31 -4.25 -1.26
N LEU A 5 28.19 -4.64 -1.87
CA LEU A 5 28.15 -5.10 -3.26
C LEU A 5 28.62 -4.03 -4.27
N ALA A 6 28.29 -2.76 -4.03
CA ALA A 6 28.74 -1.65 -4.86
C ALA A 6 30.24 -1.37 -4.68
N ALA A 7 30.77 -1.50 -3.46
CA ALA A 7 32.19 -1.35 -3.17
C ALA A 7 33.03 -2.48 -3.77
N ASP A 8 32.53 -3.72 -3.72
CA ASP A 8 33.18 -4.89 -4.33
C ASP A 8 33.22 -4.79 -5.86
N ARG A 9 32.16 -4.24 -6.48
CA ARG A 9 32.05 -4.13 -7.94
C ARG A 9 32.71 -2.87 -8.53
N PHE A 10 32.84 -1.80 -7.75
CA PHE A 10 33.46 -0.53 -8.16
C PHE A 10 34.47 -0.01 -7.12
N PRO A 11 35.62 -0.68 -6.93
CA PRO A 11 36.62 -0.24 -5.96
C PRO A 11 37.21 1.13 -6.34
N GLY A 12 37.37 2.02 -5.37
CA GLY A 12 37.98 3.35 -5.55
C GLY A 12 37.08 4.44 -6.16
N ARG A 13 35.90 4.11 -6.70
CA ARG A 13 34.95 5.09 -7.27
C ARG A 13 33.76 5.35 -6.35
N LYS A 14 33.97 6.20 -5.34
CA LYS A 14 32.93 6.54 -4.35
C LYS A 14 31.64 7.08 -5.00
N GLU A 15 31.76 7.92 -6.02
CA GLU A 15 30.63 8.48 -6.76
C GLU A 15 29.69 7.42 -7.37
N LEU A 16 30.25 6.35 -7.95
CA LEU A 16 29.45 5.25 -8.52
C LEU A 16 28.79 4.39 -7.44
N GLN A 17 29.46 4.24 -6.29
CA GLN A 17 28.88 3.53 -5.15
C GLN A 17 27.66 4.29 -4.59
N TYR A 18 27.75 5.62 -4.50
CA TYR A 18 26.61 6.47 -4.15
C TYR A 18 25.52 6.46 -5.21
N SER A 19 25.88 6.46 -6.49
CA SER A 19 24.94 6.44 -7.61
C SER A 19 24.01 5.24 -7.57
N VAL A 20 24.57 4.04 -7.37
CA VAL A 20 23.77 2.81 -7.34
C VAL A 20 22.80 2.80 -6.17
N ILE A 21 23.22 3.28 -5.00
CA ILE A 21 22.37 3.35 -3.79
C ILE A 21 21.30 4.43 -3.96
N SER A 22 21.68 5.61 -4.45
CA SER A 22 20.80 6.74 -4.71
C SER A 22 19.71 6.37 -5.72
N VAL A 23 20.08 5.93 -6.92
CA VAL A 23 19.16 5.57 -7.99
C VAL A 23 18.19 4.47 -7.54
N PHE A 24 18.69 3.45 -6.85
CA PHE A 24 17.84 2.39 -6.31
C PHE A 24 16.82 2.92 -5.31
N LEU A 25 17.23 3.77 -4.37
CA LEU A 25 16.35 4.30 -3.34
C LEU A 25 15.31 5.28 -3.89
N PHE A 26 15.76 6.24 -4.70
CA PHE A 26 14.90 7.27 -5.26
C PHE A 26 13.88 6.69 -6.25
N LEU A 27 14.27 5.75 -7.11
CA LEU A 27 13.32 5.12 -8.04
C LEU A 27 12.39 4.14 -7.34
N ARG A 28 12.93 3.26 -6.49
CA ARG A 28 12.16 2.10 -6.00
C ARG A 28 11.33 2.40 -4.78
N PHE A 29 11.74 3.36 -3.94
CA PHE A 29 11.02 3.71 -2.71
C PHE A 29 10.41 5.10 -2.79
N PHE A 30 11.21 6.15 -3.04
CA PHE A 30 10.68 7.52 -3.00
C PHE A 30 9.70 7.81 -4.14
N ALA A 31 10.05 7.50 -5.39
CA ALA A 31 9.14 7.70 -6.52
C ALA A 31 7.87 6.85 -6.38
N ALA A 32 8.01 5.58 -5.95
CA ALA A 32 6.86 4.73 -5.66
C ALA A 32 5.95 5.30 -4.56
N ALA A 33 6.53 5.84 -3.48
CA ALA A 33 5.78 6.45 -2.39
C ALA A 33 5.07 7.75 -2.79
N ILE A 34 5.72 8.58 -3.61
CA ILE A 34 5.16 9.86 -4.09
C ILE A 34 4.06 9.62 -5.13
N LEU A 35 4.26 8.66 -6.05
CA LEU A 35 3.30 8.35 -7.11
C LEU A 35 2.15 7.45 -6.64
N SER A 36 2.31 6.76 -5.52
CA SER A 36 1.27 5.88 -4.96
C SER A 36 1.13 6.03 -3.44
N PRO A 37 0.85 7.24 -2.93
CA PRO A 37 0.85 7.53 -1.49
C PRO A 37 -0.19 6.72 -0.70
N LYS A 38 -1.26 6.25 -1.35
CA LYS A 38 -2.25 5.35 -0.74
C LYS A 38 -1.65 3.99 -0.35
N LEU A 39 -0.75 3.44 -1.17
CA LEU A 39 -0.10 2.15 -0.90
C LEU A 39 0.89 2.23 0.28
N PHE A 40 1.37 3.44 0.58
CA PHE A 40 2.31 3.72 1.67
C PHE A 40 1.62 4.37 2.88
N GLU A 41 0.28 4.32 2.94
CA GLU A 41 -0.54 4.90 4.02
C GLU A 41 -0.31 6.41 4.25
N LEU A 42 0.22 7.13 3.26
CA LEU A 42 0.49 8.57 3.35
C LEU A 42 -0.77 9.40 3.11
N CYS A 43 -1.78 8.85 2.43
CA CYS A 43 -3.05 9.50 2.12
C CYS A 43 -4.22 8.51 2.21
N SER A 44 -5.31 8.92 2.85
CA SER A 44 -6.55 8.13 2.97
C SER A 44 -7.56 8.39 1.84
N HIS A 45 -7.46 9.53 1.16
CA HIS A 45 -8.41 9.99 0.14
C HIS A 45 -7.90 9.69 -1.28
N PRO A 46 -8.81 9.46 -2.26
CA PRO A 46 -8.44 9.41 -3.67
C PRO A 46 -7.88 10.77 -4.12
N ILE A 47 -6.73 10.74 -4.77
CA ILE A 47 -6.02 11.93 -5.27
C ILE A 47 -6.62 12.32 -6.61
N ASP A 48 -6.95 13.59 -6.76
CA ASP A 48 -7.45 14.16 -8.00
C ASP A 48 -6.35 14.21 -9.09
N GLU A 49 -6.77 14.33 -10.35
CA GLU A 49 -5.86 14.24 -11.50
C GLU A 49 -4.80 15.36 -11.50
N GLN A 50 -5.13 16.55 -11.00
CA GLN A 50 -4.20 17.68 -10.91
C GLN A 50 -3.14 17.42 -9.85
N SER A 51 -3.52 16.97 -8.66
CA SER A 51 -2.60 16.57 -7.61
C SER A 51 -1.69 15.40 -8.03
N HIS A 52 -2.20 14.44 -8.81
CA HIS A 52 -1.39 13.35 -9.36
C HIS A 52 -0.30 13.86 -10.32
N ARG A 53 -0.61 14.86 -11.15
CA ARG A 53 0.38 15.52 -12.02
C ARG A 53 1.43 16.25 -11.19
N SER A 54 1.04 16.99 -10.15
CA SER A 54 1.97 17.66 -9.24
C SER A 54 2.90 16.68 -8.53
N LEU A 55 2.37 15.57 -7.99
CA LEU A 55 3.17 14.52 -7.37
C LEU A 55 4.14 13.87 -8.37
N THR A 56 3.74 13.73 -9.62
CA THR A 56 4.63 13.24 -10.69
C THR A 56 5.79 14.19 -10.93
N LEU A 57 5.54 15.51 -10.97
CA LEU A 57 6.59 16.52 -11.10
C LEU A 57 7.54 16.52 -9.89
N VAL A 58 7.00 16.40 -8.68
CA VAL A 58 7.80 16.28 -7.45
C VAL A 58 8.67 15.02 -7.49
N SER A 59 8.10 13.88 -7.86
CA SER A 59 8.84 12.61 -8.00
C SER A 59 9.97 12.72 -9.02
N LYS A 60 9.72 13.31 -10.20
CA LYS A 60 10.76 13.53 -11.21
C LYS A 60 11.85 14.47 -10.70
N SER A 61 11.48 15.52 -9.96
CA SER A 61 12.45 16.49 -9.44
C SER A 61 13.36 15.88 -8.37
N ILE A 62 12.78 15.10 -7.47
CA ILE A 62 13.51 14.34 -6.46
C ILE A 62 14.39 13.27 -7.13
N GLN A 63 13.92 12.62 -8.19
CA GLN A 63 14.73 11.68 -8.96
C GLN A 63 15.92 12.35 -9.63
N THR A 64 15.73 13.53 -10.21
CA THR A 64 16.80 14.34 -10.81
C THR A 64 17.84 14.71 -9.76
N LEU A 65 17.42 15.14 -8.56
CA LEU A 65 18.31 15.42 -7.44
C LEU A 65 19.13 14.18 -7.06
N GLY A 66 18.48 13.01 -6.90
CA GLY A 66 19.15 11.75 -6.59
C GLY A 66 20.20 11.34 -7.65
N ASN A 67 19.93 11.61 -8.93
CA ASN A 67 20.86 11.33 -10.03
C ASN A 67 22.06 12.30 -10.04
N LEU A 68 21.83 13.59 -9.76
CA LEU A 68 22.86 14.63 -9.79
C LEU A 68 23.85 14.54 -8.62
N VAL A 69 23.40 14.02 -7.48
CA VAL A 69 24.26 13.79 -6.31
C VAL A 69 25.47 12.89 -6.63
N SER A 70 25.35 12.05 -7.66
CA SER A 70 26.34 11.04 -8.04
C SER A 70 27.00 11.26 -9.42
N SER A 71 26.65 12.33 -10.11
CA SER A 71 27.18 12.64 -11.44
C SER A 71 28.23 13.74 -11.35
N THR A 72 29.32 13.61 -12.11
CA THR A 72 30.31 14.68 -12.34
C THR A 72 29.75 15.81 -13.21
N ALA A 73 28.56 15.62 -13.81
CA ALA A 73 27.89 16.65 -14.59
C ALA A 73 27.35 17.74 -13.65
N ALA A 74 27.91 18.94 -13.75
CA ALA A 74 27.58 20.09 -12.92
C ALA A 74 26.15 20.62 -13.12
N GLN A 75 25.39 20.13 -14.11
CA GLN A 75 24.12 20.71 -14.53
C GLN A 75 22.99 19.67 -14.63
N PRO A 76 21.79 19.97 -14.10
CA PRO A 76 20.58 19.22 -14.42
C PRO A 76 20.33 19.21 -15.93
N PHE A 77 19.93 18.06 -16.47
CA PHE A 77 19.48 17.99 -17.85
C PHE A 77 18.05 18.55 -17.93
N TYR A 78 17.90 19.78 -18.42
CA TYR A 78 16.60 20.42 -18.60
C TYR A 78 16.02 20.02 -19.95
N LYS A 79 14.80 19.45 -19.95
CA LYS A 79 14.07 19.15 -21.19
C LYS A 79 13.26 20.37 -21.68
N GLU A 80 12.93 21.30 -20.78
CA GLU A 80 12.04 22.44 -21.01
C GLU A 80 12.57 23.68 -20.27
N ASP A 81 12.72 24.81 -20.98
CA ASP A 81 13.43 26.01 -20.47
C ASP A 81 12.76 26.68 -19.27
N TYR A 82 11.42 26.65 -19.17
CA TYR A 82 10.70 27.26 -18.05
C TYR A 82 10.92 26.54 -16.71
N MET A 83 11.38 25.28 -16.74
CA MET A 83 11.69 24.52 -15.53
C MET A 83 13.08 24.85 -14.97
N LYS A 84 13.89 25.58 -15.71
CA LYS A 84 15.28 25.90 -15.35
C LYS A 84 15.35 26.64 -14.01
N GLU A 85 14.59 27.71 -13.86
CA GLU A 85 14.57 28.52 -12.63
C GLU A 85 14.09 27.71 -11.40
N PHE A 86 13.12 26.83 -11.60
CA PHE A 86 12.65 25.92 -10.55
C PHE A 86 13.78 24.98 -10.08
N TYR A 87 14.47 24.33 -11.02
CA TYR A 87 15.54 23.40 -10.69
C TYR A 87 16.80 24.10 -10.16
N GLU A 88 17.13 25.31 -10.60
CA GLU A 88 18.23 26.11 -10.07
C GLU A 88 17.97 26.52 -8.60
N ASN A 89 16.72 26.86 -8.27
CA ASN A 89 16.31 27.14 -6.89
C ASN A 89 16.14 25.88 -6.03
N PHE A 90 15.71 24.76 -6.62
CA PHE A 90 15.43 23.52 -5.91
C PHE A 90 16.66 22.61 -5.76
N ILE A 91 17.61 22.63 -6.68
CA ILE A 91 18.80 21.76 -6.71
C ILE A 91 20.04 22.61 -6.41
N THR A 92 20.15 23.04 -5.15
CA THR A 92 21.32 23.75 -4.63
C THR A 92 22.43 22.77 -4.23
N GLU A 93 23.67 23.25 -4.12
CA GLU A 93 24.78 22.44 -3.59
C GLU A 93 24.51 21.97 -2.15
N GLU A 94 23.78 22.74 -1.34
CA GLU A 94 23.34 22.35 -0.01
C GLU A 94 22.41 21.13 -0.03
N HIS A 95 21.43 21.10 -0.94
CA HIS A 95 20.54 19.95 -1.11
C HIS A 95 21.29 18.72 -1.61
N LYS A 96 22.25 18.89 -2.54
CA LYS A 96 23.11 17.79 -2.99
C LYS A 96 23.91 17.20 -1.84
N GLU A 97 24.53 18.05 -1.02
CA GLU A 97 25.33 17.61 0.13
C GLU A 97 24.46 16.93 1.21
N SER A 98 23.25 17.46 1.46
CA SER A 98 22.27 16.86 2.36
C SER A 98 21.86 15.45 1.92
N VAL A 99 21.68 15.23 0.61
CA VAL A 99 21.37 13.89 0.07
C VAL A 99 22.59 12.97 0.16
N ARG A 100 23.83 13.45 -0.07
CA ARG A 100 25.04 12.63 0.16
C ARG A 100 25.13 12.17 1.61
N GLN A 101 24.93 13.08 2.55
CA GLN A 101 24.92 12.80 3.98
C GLN A 101 23.83 11.76 4.33
N TYR A 102 22.63 11.92 3.79
CA TYR A 102 21.55 10.94 3.94
C TYR A 102 21.92 9.55 3.41
N LEU A 103 22.51 9.48 2.21
CA LEU A 103 22.94 8.21 1.60
C LEU A 103 24.07 7.54 2.38
N GLU A 104 24.99 8.30 2.96
CA GLU A 104 26.00 7.77 3.88
C GLU A 104 25.35 7.21 5.15
N LEU A 105 24.44 7.97 5.77
CA LEU A 105 23.75 7.59 6.99
C LEU A 105 23.01 6.25 6.88
N ILE A 106 22.16 6.10 5.86
CA ILE A 106 21.39 4.87 5.65
C ILE A 106 22.28 3.69 5.23
N SER A 107 23.49 3.97 4.73
CA SER A 107 24.43 2.94 4.30
C SER A 107 25.38 2.49 5.42
N LEU A 108 25.45 3.22 6.52
CA LEU A 108 26.26 2.87 7.69
C LEU A 108 25.47 1.94 8.61
N LYS A 109 25.98 0.72 8.82
CA LYS A 109 25.31 -0.32 9.62
C LYS A 109 25.10 0.04 11.10
N ASN A 110 25.86 1.00 11.64
CA ASN A 110 25.98 1.26 13.08
C ASN A 110 26.07 2.74 13.45
N VAL A 111 25.47 3.67 12.70
CA VAL A 111 25.44 5.07 13.14
C VAL A 111 24.18 5.29 13.98
N PRO A 112 24.29 5.38 15.31
CA PRO A 112 23.27 6.11 16.07
C PRO A 112 23.23 7.51 15.46
N MET A 113 22.03 8.03 15.18
CA MET A 113 21.72 9.31 14.52
C MET A 113 22.27 10.52 15.31
N ARG A 114 23.58 10.53 15.59
CA ARG A 114 24.17 11.16 16.78
C ARG A 114 24.81 12.50 16.52
N ASN A 115 25.27 12.81 15.31
CA ASN A 115 26.01 14.05 15.08
C ASN A 115 25.96 14.41 13.60
N LEU A 116 24.81 14.87 13.11
CA LEU A 116 24.85 15.73 11.93
C LEU A 116 24.31 17.09 12.32
N ASP A 117 25.00 18.13 11.84
CA ASP A 117 24.55 19.53 11.84
C ASP A 117 23.33 19.75 10.94
N THR A 118 22.66 18.67 10.51
CA THR A 118 21.36 18.72 9.83
C THR A 118 20.31 19.34 10.76
N PRO A 119 19.46 20.27 10.29
CA PRO A 119 18.38 20.83 11.08
C PRO A 119 17.44 19.72 11.58
N SER A 120 17.03 19.80 12.84
CA SER A 120 16.07 18.86 13.43
C SER A 120 14.70 19.07 12.79
N ILE A 121 14.19 18.06 12.08
CA ILE A 121 12.87 18.12 11.44
C ILE A 121 11.82 17.66 12.44
N VAL A 122 10.72 18.42 12.56
CA VAL A 122 9.57 18.02 13.39
C VAL A 122 8.83 16.88 12.70
N LEU A 123 8.76 15.75 13.39
CA LEU A 123 8.08 14.54 12.91
C LEU A 123 6.64 14.45 13.43
N LYS A 124 6.40 14.91 14.66
CA LYS A 124 5.07 15.00 15.26
C LYS A 124 5.06 16.02 16.37
N GLU A 125 3.98 16.79 16.46
CA GLU A 125 3.74 17.73 17.55
C GLU A 125 2.29 17.63 18.03
N GLY A 126 2.01 17.97 19.28
CA GLY A 126 0.66 17.91 19.81
C GLY A 126 0.54 18.17 21.31
N LEU A 127 -0.68 18.44 21.76
CA LEU A 127 -0.98 18.61 23.18
C LEU A 127 -1.27 17.26 23.82
N CYS A 128 -0.49 16.90 24.83
CA CYS A 128 -0.69 15.70 25.64
C CYS A 128 -0.65 16.04 27.13
N PHE A 129 -1.16 15.14 27.98
CA PHE A 129 -1.07 15.30 29.43
C PHE A 129 0.07 14.45 29.98
N ILE A 130 0.96 15.08 30.77
CA ILE A 130 2.00 14.38 31.52
C ILE A 130 1.44 13.96 32.87
N ILE A 131 1.66 12.70 33.22
CA ILE A 131 1.32 12.16 34.54
C ILE A 131 2.58 12.23 35.41
N MET A 132 2.57 13.14 36.38
CA MET A 132 3.72 13.34 37.27
C MET A 132 3.66 12.36 38.45
N THR A 133 4.53 11.36 38.45
CA THR A 133 4.71 10.41 39.58
C THR A 133 5.68 10.93 40.67
N LYS A 134 6.47 11.99 40.34
CA LYS A 134 7.33 12.94 41.12
C LYS A 134 8.86 12.75 41.12
N ARG A 135 9.57 13.86 40.83
CA ARG A 135 10.41 14.63 41.78
C ARG A 135 9.99 16.11 41.72
N ALA A 136 9.36 16.64 42.78
CA ALA A 136 9.21 18.08 43.16
C ALA A 136 7.98 18.29 44.08
N GLN A 137 8.26 18.74 45.32
CA GLN A 137 7.51 19.67 46.20
C GLN A 137 5.97 19.52 46.37
N GLY A 138 5.55 19.42 47.63
CA GLY A 138 4.14 19.56 48.06
C GLY A 138 3.27 18.31 47.86
N ARG A 139 3.05 17.54 48.93
CA ARG A 139 1.82 16.75 49.03
C ARG A 139 0.68 17.75 49.10
N ASN A 140 -0.14 17.88 48.06
CA ASN A 140 -1.46 18.48 48.25
C ASN A 140 -2.20 17.55 49.22
N LYS A 141 -2.74 18.10 50.31
CA LYS A 141 -3.40 17.38 51.42
C LYS A 141 -4.59 16.49 50.99
N LEU A 142 -4.93 16.47 49.70
CA LEU A 142 -6.07 15.75 49.11
C LEU A 142 -5.70 14.74 48.02
N GLY A 143 -4.41 14.40 47.84
CA GLY A 143 -4.02 13.24 47.01
C GLY A 143 -4.34 13.32 45.51
N LEU A 144 -4.71 14.48 44.97
CA LEU A 144 -4.89 14.64 43.53
C LEU A 144 -3.55 14.48 42.79
N LYS A 145 -3.51 13.49 41.89
CA LYS A 145 -2.38 13.20 41.00
C LYS A 145 -2.13 14.43 40.11
N ASN A 146 -0.87 14.85 39.97
CA ASN A 146 -0.49 16.07 39.25
C ASN A 146 -0.48 15.81 37.73
N PHE A 147 -1.60 16.03 37.06
CA PHE A 147 -1.68 16.02 35.60
C PHE A 147 -1.33 17.39 35.06
N LYS A 148 -0.39 17.45 34.11
CA LYS A 148 0.03 18.71 33.50
C LYS A 148 -0.10 18.60 31.99
N ARG A 149 -0.99 19.40 31.40
CA ARG A 149 -1.09 19.56 29.94
C ARG A 149 0.18 20.22 29.42
N ARG A 150 0.83 19.61 28.44
CA ARG A 150 2.10 20.07 27.85
C ARG A 150 2.05 19.93 26.34
N TYR A 151 2.77 20.80 25.67
CA TYR A 151 2.98 20.71 24.24
C TYR A 151 4.19 19.81 24.00
N PHE A 152 3.99 18.72 23.28
CA PHE A 152 5.03 17.77 22.91
C PHE A 152 5.46 18.00 21.47
N CYS A 153 6.75 17.87 21.24
CA CYS A 153 7.34 17.91 19.92
C CYS A 153 8.39 16.81 19.82
N LEU A 154 8.23 15.98 18.79
CA LEU A 154 9.17 14.94 18.41
C LEU A 154 9.86 15.38 17.14
N THR A 155 11.17 15.43 17.20
CA THR A 155 12.03 15.72 16.06
C THR A 155 12.79 14.48 15.62
N THR A 156 13.56 14.61 14.55
CA THR A 156 14.55 13.61 14.15
C THR A 156 15.68 13.41 15.15
N LYS A 157 15.84 14.23 16.21
CA LYS A 157 16.95 14.10 17.17
C LYS A 157 16.48 13.82 18.61
N GLU A 158 15.34 14.37 18.97
CA GLU A 158 14.87 14.43 20.35
C GLU A 158 13.35 14.54 20.46
N LEU A 159 12.83 14.05 21.59
CA LEU A 159 11.48 14.30 22.07
C LEU A 159 11.55 15.34 23.18
N TYR A 160 10.91 16.49 23.03
CA TYR A 160 10.82 17.49 24.09
C TYR A 160 9.39 17.89 24.39
N TYR A 161 9.19 18.48 25.56
CA TYR A 161 7.90 19.08 25.92
C TYR A 161 8.06 20.44 26.60
N SER A 162 7.09 21.32 26.36
CA SER A 162 7.08 22.71 26.82
C SER A 162 5.70 23.09 27.38
N LYS A 163 5.57 24.30 27.97
CA LYS A 163 4.28 24.77 28.52
C LYS A 163 3.28 25.07 27.40
N THR A 164 3.75 25.74 26.36
CA THR A 164 3.05 26.16 25.14
C THR A 164 3.96 25.98 23.94
N LYS A 165 3.40 25.99 22.72
CA LYS A 165 4.14 25.77 21.46
C LYS A 165 5.41 26.63 21.35
N ASP A 166 5.32 27.91 21.70
CA ASP A 166 6.43 28.88 21.55
C ASP A 166 7.29 29.05 22.81
N SER A 167 7.04 28.24 23.85
CA SER A 167 7.83 28.30 25.08
C SER A 167 9.06 27.41 25.03
N SER A 168 10.09 27.78 25.79
CA SER A 168 11.31 26.97 25.93
C SER A 168 11.00 25.56 26.44
N PRO A 169 11.75 24.54 25.99
CA PRO A 169 11.55 23.16 26.40
C PRO A 169 11.79 23.01 27.90
N LEU A 170 10.83 22.40 28.61
CA LEU A 170 10.96 22.07 30.02
C LEU A 170 11.84 20.84 30.24
N CYS A 171 11.83 19.93 29.28
CA CYS A 171 12.62 18.72 29.26
C CYS A 171 12.82 18.31 27.82
N THR A 172 14.03 17.88 27.52
CA THR A 172 14.43 17.34 26.23
C THR A 172 14.97 15.94 26.47
N ILE A 173 14.52 15.00 25.64
CA ILE A 173 14.86 13.58 25.72
C ILE A 173 15.49 13.21 24.38
N PRO A 174 16.82 13.04 24.34
CA PRO A 174 17.48 12.54 23.14
C PRO A 174 16.92 11.16 22.77
N LEU A 175 16.68 10.92 21.48
CA LEU A 175 16.03 9.67 21.04
C LEU A 175 16.83 8.42 21.41
N TYR A 176 18.16 8.51 21.50
CA TYR A 176 19.01 7.38 21.90
C TYR A 176 18.88 7.00 23.39
N GLU A 177 18.28 7.87 24.22
CA GLU A 177 18.01 7.57 25.64
C GLU A 177 16.69 6.81 25.83
N ILE A 178 15.84 6.78 24.80
CA ILE A 178 14.58 6.05 24.84
C ILE A 178 14.88 4.56 24.65
N LEU A 179 14.65 3.80 25.71
CA LEU A 179 14.89 2.35 25.75
C LEU A 179 13.68 1.54 25.26
N GLY A 180 12.47 2.11 25.36
CA GLY A 180 11.23 1.46 24.94
C GLY A 180 10.03 2.38 25.06
N VAL A 181 8.98 2.10 24.30
CA VAL A 181 7.72 2.84 24.34
C VAL A 181 6.55 1.87 24.31
N GLU A 182 5.74 1.87 25.37
CA GLU A 182 4.70 0.87 25.55
C GLU A 182 3.40 1.43 26.10
N LYS A 183 2.29 0.72 25.88
CA LYS A 183 1.00 1.06 26.48
C LYS A 183 1.03 0.76 27.98
N VAL A 184 0.37 1.61 28.77
CA VAL A 184 0.21 1.42 30.21
C VAL A 184 -1.19 0.86 30.50
N GLN A 185 -1.27 -0.10 31.42
CA GLN A 185 -2.54 -0.66 31.87
C GLN A 185 -3.42 0.43 32.49
N GLU A 186 -4.69 0.49 32.07
CA GLU A 186 -5.63 1.55 32.41
C GLU A 186 -5.86 1.65 33.93
N ASP A 187 -5.81 0.52 34.63
CA ASP A 187 -5.95 0.42 36.09
C ASP A 187 -4.87 1.19 36.87
N SER A 188 -3.72 1.46 36.25
CA SER A 188 -2.63 2.21 36.87
C SER A 188 -3.06 3.62 37.28
N PHE A 189 -3.74 4.31 36.36
CA PHE A 189 -4.16 5.70 36.56
C PHE A 189 -5.67 5.88 36.56
N LYS A 190 -6.45 4.82 36.27
CA LYS A 190 -7.87 4.88 35.93
C LYS A 190 -8.13 5.81 34.74
N MET A 191 -7.24 5.73 33.75
CA MET A 191 -7.22 6.61 32.58
C MET A 191 -6.98 5.78 31.32
N LYS A 192 -7.58 6.24 30.22
CA LYS A 192 -7.39 5.67 28.89
C LYS A 192 -6.30 6.41 28.13
N ASN A 193 -5.78 5.77 27.08
CA ASN A 193 -4.83 6.36 26.13
C ASN A 193 -3.50 6.79 26.79
N VAL A 194 -3.05 6.04 27.80
CA VAL A 194 -1.79 6.27 28.49
C VAL A 194 -0.72 5.34 27.94
N PHE A 195 0.42 5.91 27.61
CA PHE A 195 1.63 5.19 27.23
C PHE A 195 2.83 5.68 28.04
N GLN A 196 3.89 4.90 28.05
CA GLN A 196 5.12 5.20 28.77
C GLN A 196 6.30 5.26 27.81
N VAL A 197 7.17 6.25 28.02
CA VAL A 197 8.49 6.37 27.38
C VAL A 197 9.53 6.01 28.43
N ILE A 198 10.21 4.89 28.23
CA ILE A 198 11.10 4.28 29.22
C ILE A 198 12.53 4.79 28.99
N GLN A 199 13.13 5.36 30.02
CA GLN A 199 14.53 5.83 30.05
C GLN A 199 15.31 5.01 31.09
N LYS A 200 16.64 5.15 31.09
CA LYS A 200 17.52 4.44 32.05
C LYS A 200 17.14 4.66 33.52
N CYS A 201 16.75 5.88 33.88
CA CYS A 201 16.54 6.26 35.28
C CYS A 201 15.07 6.48 35.66
N ARG A 202 14.16 6.52 34.68
CA ARG A 202 12.73 6.79 34.92
C ARG A 202 11.87 6.40 33.72
N ALA A 203 10.58 6.15 33.97
CA ALA A 203 9.56 6.13 32.93
C ALA A 203 8.78 7.45 32.90
N LEU A 204 8.58 8.01 31.71
CA LEU A 204 7.69 9.16 31.50
C LEU A 204 6.32 8.67 31.05
N TYR A 205 5.29 8.96 31.83
CA TYR A 205 3.90 8.60 31.52
C TYR A 205 3.18 9.75 30.79
N ILE A 206 2.63 9.45 29.62
CA ILE A 206 1.99 10.41 28.72
C ILE A 206 0.60 9.91 28.38
N GLN A 207 -0.40 10.79 28.51
CA GLN A 207 -1.77 10.56 28.08
C GLN A 207 -2.07 11.39 26.83
N ALA A 208 -2.48 10.72 25.75
CA ALA A 208 -2.94 11.36 24.53
C ALA A 208 -4.44 11.72 24.61
N ASN A 209 -4.93 12.59 23.71
CA ASN A 209 -6.33 13.04 23.78
C ASN A 209 -7.30 11.91 23.39
N ASN A 210 -6.89 11.02 22.50
CA ASN A 210 -7.69 9.89 22.03
C ASN A 210 -6.80 8.68 21.68
N CYS A 211 -7.42 7.54 21.35
CA CYS A 211 -6.71 6.31 21.02
C CYS A 211 -5.94 6.37 19.70
N VAL A 212 -6.36 7.23 18.76
CA VAL A 212 -5.67 7.42 17.49
C VAL A 212 -4.34 8.13 17.73
N GLU A 213 -4.35 9.23 18.48
CA GLU A 213 -3.12 9.95 18.86
C GLU A 213 -2.18 9.07 19.70
N GLU A 214 -2.70 8.30 20.65
CA GLU A 214 -1.87 7.36 21.45
C GLU A 214 -1.17 6.35 20.55
N LYS A 215 -1.92 5.75 19.61
CA LYS A 215 -1.37 4.78 18.66
C LYS A 215 -0.34 5.42 17.74
N GLU A 216 -0.60 6.61 17.22
CA GLU A 216 0.34 7.36 16.36
C GLU A 216 1.63 7.69 17.10
N TRP A 217 1.54 8.28 18.30
CA TRP A 217 2.70 8.62 19.14
C TRP A 217 3.55 7.39 19.46
N ARG A 218 2.91 6.28 19.86
CA ARG A 218 3.62 5.03 20.11
C ARG A 218 4.26 4.46 18.87
N THR A 219 3.54 4.46 17.75
CA THR A 219 4.03 3.88 16.49
C THR A 219 5.27 4.63 16.00
N ILE A 220 5.22 5.96 15.97
CA ILE A 220 6.33 6.78 15.50
C ILE A 220 7.56 6.66 16.41
N LEU A 221 7.37 6.74 17.74
CA LEU A 221 8.47 6.58 18.69
C LEU A 221 9.06 5.17 18.65
N THR A 222 8.22 4.14 18.53
CA THR A 222 8.67 2.74 18.43
C THR A 222 9.51 2.51 17.19
N ARG A 223 9.10 3.07 16.04
CA ARG A 223 9.82 2.99 14.76
C ARG A 223 11.18 3.67 14.85
N ILE A 224 11.22 4.90 15.35
CA ILE A 224 12.45 5.69 15.44
C ILE A 224 13.45 5.07 16.43
N CYS A 225 12.95 4.61 17.57
CA CYS A 225 13.77 4.01 18.62
C CYS A 225 14.00 2.50 18.39
N HIS A 226 13.63 1.95 17.23
CA HIS A 226 13.77 0.52 16.94
C HIS A 226 15.24 0.10 16.91
N PHE A 227 16.09 0.91 16.29
CA PHE A 227 17.52 0.63 16.09
C PHE A 227 18.40 1.12 17.26
N ASN A 228 17.81 1.54 18.38
CA ASN A 228 18.57 1.93 19.56
C ASN A 228 19.28 0.70 20.14
N LEU A 229 20.61 0.78 20.29
CA LEU A 229 21.46 -0.34 20.75
C LEU A 229 21.11 -0.86 22.15
N CYS A 230 20.49 -0.03 23.00
CA CYS A 230 20.15 -0.37 24.39
C CYS A 230 18.64 -0.59 24.60
N ARG A 231 17.93 -1.18 23.62
CA ARG A 231 16.50 -1.42 23.76
C ARG A 231 16.23 -2.47 24.85
N ILE A 232 15.26 -2.18 25.71
CA ILE A 232 14.81 -3.16 26.72
C ILE A 232 14.00 -4.28 26.05
N HIS A 233 14.15 -5.49 26.58
CA HIS A 233 13.38 -6.66 26.14
C HIS A 233 12.13 -6.90 27.00
N THR A 234 12.15 -6.43 28.25
CA THR A 234 11.01 -6.52 29.16
C THR A 234 10.70 -5.15 29.76
N TYR A 235 9.44 -4.92 30.07
CA TYR A 235 8.92 -3.69 30.66
C TYR A 235 7.86 -3.98 31.72
N HIS A 236 7.48 -2.97 32.49
CA HIS A 236 6.38 -3.05 33.45
C HIS A 236 5.10 -2.48 32.83
N PRO A 237 4.03 -3.29 32.62
CA PRO A 237 2.79 -2.81 32.00
C PRO A 237 2.01 -1.81 32.85
N ALA A 238 2.19 -1.82 34.17
CA ALA A 238 1.49 -0.94 35.10
C ALA A 238 2.44 0.04 35.76
N ALA A 239 1.93 1.16 36.26
CA ALA A 239 2.76 2.20 36.87
C ALA A 239 3.32 1.78 38.25
N PHE A 240 4.49 2.32 38.59
CA PHE A 240 5.04 2.27 39.94
C PHE A 240 4.31 3.26 40.83
N LEU A 241 3.55 2.77 41.81
CA LEU A 241 2.73 3.58 42.70
C LEU A 241 2.79 3.04 44.12
N LYS A 242 2.82 3.93 45.12
CA LYS A 242 2.88 3.56 46.54
C LYS A 242 4.08 2.64 46.88
N GLY A 243 5.22 2.85 46.23
CA GLY A 243 6.46 2.11 46.52
C GLY A 243 6.55 0.71 45.91
N HIS A 244 5.64 0.33 45.00
CA HIS A 244 5.74 -0.92 44.27
C HIS A 244 5.14 -0.82 42.86
N TRP A 245 5.54 -1.73 41.98
CA TRP A 245 4.95 -1.91 40.66
C TRP A 245 3.58 -2.57 40.77
N LEU A 246 2.55 -1.94 40.19
CA LEU A 246 1.19 -2.51 40.28
C LEU A 246 1.02 -3.86 39.58
N CYS A 247 1.85 -4.15 38.58
CA CYS A 247 1.80 -5.35 37.74
C CYS A 247 2.42 -6.58 38.41
N CYS A 248 3.60 -6.46 39.02
CA CYS A 248 4.36 -7.58 39.59
C CYS A 248 4.61 -7.47 41.11
N LYS A 249 4.17 -6.38 41.74
CA LYS A 249 4.37 -6.08 43.18
C LYS A 249 5.81 -5.87 43.63
N GLU A 250 6.74 -5.78 42.68
CA GLU A 250 8.14 -5.48 42.95
C GLU A 250 8.31 -4.08 43.55
N GLU A 251 9.12 -3.96 44.60
CA GLU A 251 9.27 -2.74 45.40
C GLU A 251 10.36 -1.80 44.85
N SER A 252 11.26 -2.34 44.03
CA SER A 252 12.30 -1.55 43.37
C SER A 252 11.81 -0.89 42.08
N GLU A 253 11.87 0.44 42.00
CA GLU A 253 11.55 1.20 40.77
C GLU A 253 12.52 0.87 39.63
N THR A 254 13.74 0.42 39.92
CA THR A 254 14.75 0.06 38.91
C THR A 254 14.75 -1.42 38.54
N ALA A 255 13.79 -2.19 39.04
CA ALA A 255 13.68 -3.61 38.74
C ALA A 255 13.44 -3.88 37.23
N PRO A 256 13.99 -4.98 36.69
CA PRO A 256 13.72 -5.38 35.31
C PRO A 256 12.23 -5.60 35.08
N GLY A 257 11.77 -5.34 33.85
CA GLY A 257 10.36 -5.45 33.49
C GLY A 257 9.81 -6.87 33.63
N CYS A 258 8.53 -6.99 33.98
CA CYS A 258 7.84 -8.27 34.18
C CYS A 258 7.10 -8.79 32.93
N SER A 259 7.07 -8.03 31.83
CA SER A 259 6.39 -8.42 30.59
C SER A 259 7.25 -8.15 29.36
N PRO A 260 7.18 -8.98 28.30
CA PRO A 260 7.97 -8.78 27.09
C PRO A 260 7.53 -7.52 26.33
N VAL A 261 8.48 -6.78 25.77
CA VAL A 261 8.23 -5.59 24.93
C VAL A 261 7.55 -6.00 23.62
N THR A 262 6.65 -5.15 23.14
CA THR A 262 5.94 -5.36 21.88
C THR A 262 6.95 -5.41 20.73
N SER A 263 7.01 -6.54 20.03
CA SER A 263 7.88 -6.72 18.87
C SER A 263 7.34 -5.91 17.69
N TYR A 264 8.11 -4.93 17.23
CA TYR A 264 7.81 -4.22 16.00
C TYR A 264 8.35 -5.02 14.81
N ASN A 265 7.46 -5.64 14.04
CA ASN A 265 7.85 -6.39 12.85
C ASN A 265 8.00 -5.41 11.67
N LEU A 266 9.25 -5.18 11.20
CA LEU A 266 9.51 -4.35 10.01
C LEU A 266 8.85 -4.92 8.74
N ALA A 267 8.53 -6.21 8.70
CA ALA A 267 7.83 -6.84 7.58
C ALA A 267 6.33 -6.53 7.52
N ASP A 268 5.77 -5.88 8.56
CA ASP A 268 4.35 -5.51 8.63
C ASP A 268 4.09 -4.12 8.01
N ILE A 269 4.81 -3.77 6.94
CA ILE A 269 4.31 -2.80 5.97
C ILE A 269 3.10 -3.50 5.33
N LYS A 270 1.94 -3.36 5.96
CA LYS A 270 0.67 -3.77 5.38
C LYS A 270 0.37 -2.85 4.21
N VAL A 271 0.99 -3.12 3.08
CA VAL A 271 0.42 -2.72 1.80
C VAL A 271 -0.95 -3.41 1.79
N THR A 272 -2.00 -2.65 2.02
CA THR A 272 -3.38 -3.14 1.97
C THR A 272 -3.72 -3.41 0.52
N ILE A 273 -3.24 -4.54 0.02
CA ILE A 273 -3.60 -5.04 -1.31
C ILE A 273 -5.01 -5.60 -1.17
N ASP A 274 -5.97 -4.89 -1.73
CA ASP A 274 -7.32 -5.39 -1.93
C ASP A 274 -7.23 -6.52 -2.97
N THR A 275 -7.12 -7.75 -2.46
CA THR A 275 -6.91 -8.95 -3.26
C THR A 275 -8.03 -9.15 -4.27
N ASP A 276 -9.25 -8.79 -3.90
CA ASP A 276 -10.43 -8.97 -4.74
C ASP A 276 -10.42 -7.96 -5.89
N ARG A 277 -10.07 -6.70 -5.60
CA ARG A 277 -9.95 -5.65 -6.63
C ARG A 277 -8.80 -5.90 -7.59
N GLU A 278 -7.64 -6.31 -7.09
CA GLU A 278 -6.49 -6.61 -7.93
C GLU A 278 -6.71 -7.87 -8.77
N MET A 279 -7.36 -8.90 -8.22
CA MET A 279 -7.77 -10.08 -8.98
C MET A 279 -8.76 -9.72 -10.09
N GLN A 280 -9.75 -8.86 -9.80
CA GLN A 280 -10.69 -8.36 -10.82
C GLN A 280 -9.98 -7.55 -11.92
N ARG A 281 -8.96 -6.77 -11.56
CA ARG A 281 -8.15 -6.03 -12.52
C ARG A 281 -7.34 -6.95 -13.42
N VAL A 282 -6.65 -7.94 -12.85
CA VAL A 282 -5.89 -8.96 -13.59
C VAL A 282 -6.82 -9.72 -14.55
N HIS A 283 -7.99 -10.15 -14.05
CA HIS A 283 -9.00 -10.80 -14.87
C HIS A 283 -9.47 -9.94 -16.05
N SER A 284 -9.74 -8.66 -15.80
CA SER A 284 -10.19 -7.73 -16.84
C SER A 284 -9.12 -7.49 -17.92
N ILE A 285 -7.84 -7.47 -17.53
CA ILE A 285 -6.71 -7.39 -18.47
C ILE A 285 -6.68 -8.63 -19.36
N PHE A 286 -6.78 -9.83 -18.78
CA PHE A 286 -6.79 -11.06 -19.56
C PHE A 286 -7.98 -11.13 -20.51
N LEU A 287 -9.19 -10.76 -20.09
CA LEU A 287 -10.36 -10.72 -20.97
C LEU A 287 -10.16 -9.75 -22.14
N ASN A 288 -9.66 -8.54 -21.88
CA ASN A 288 -9.39 -7.56 -22.93
C ASN A 288 -8.29 -8.00 -23.90
N GLN A 289 -7.33 -8.79 -23.41
CA GLN A 289 -6.20 -9.29 -24.20
C GLN A 289 -6.36 -10.75 -24.64
N MET A 290 -7.56 -11.34 -24.49
CA MET A 290 -7.85 -12.73 -24.91
C MET A 290 -7.47 -12.99 -26.38
N PRO A 291 -7.79 -12.11 -27.34
CA PRO A 291 -7.41 -12.34 -28.75
C PRO A 291 -5.89 -12.45 -28.96
N THR A 292 -5.10 -11.72 -28.16
CA THR A 292 -3.64 -11.77 -28.20
C THR A 292 -3.13 -13.07 -27.57
N LEU A 293 -3.74 -13.50 -26.47
CA LEU A 293 -3.41 -14.76 -25.80
C LEU A 293 -3.71 -15.97 -26.71
N GLU A 294 -4.85 -15.98 -27.40
CA GLU A 294 -5.21 -17.02 -28.36
C GLU A 294 -4.24 -17.09 -29.54
N ARG A 295 -3.84 -15.92 -30.06
CA ARG A 295 -2.84 -15.84 -31.13
C ARG A 295 -1.47 -16.37 -30.69
N LEU A 296 -1.07 -16.10 -29.45
CA LEU A 296 0.18 -16.62 -28.86
C LEU A 296 0.13 -18.14 -28.71
N ILE A 297 -0.98 -18.67 -28.21
CA ILE A 297 -1.21 -20.12 -28.09
C ILE A 297 -1.12 -20.78 -29.48
N GLU A 298 -1.75 -20.18 -30.48
CA GLU A 298 -1.76 -20.71 -31.85
C GLU A 298 -0.36 -20.66 -32.49
N THR A 299 0.40 -19.58 -32.25
CA THR A 299 1.80 -19.49 -32.68
C THR A 299 2.66 -20.58 -32.04
N CYS A 300 2.47 -20.85 -30.75
CA CYS A 300 3.18 -21.93 -30.05
C CYS A 300 2.80 -23.31 -30.62
N ARG A 301 1.51 -23.55 -30.92
CA ARG A 301 1.05 -24.80 -31.55
C ARG A 301 1.65 -25.01 -32.93
N GLN A 302 1.72 -23.96 -33.74
CA GLN A 302 2.29 -24.04 -35.09
C GLN A 302 3.79 -24.36 -35.07
N GLN A 303 4.54 -23.87 -34.08
CA GLN A 303 5.95 -24.24 -33.90
C GLN A 303 6.15 -25.68 -33.41
N LEU A 304 5.20 -26.22 -32.65
CA LEU A 304 5.21 -27.63 -32.21
C LEU A 304 4.66 -28.59 -33.27
N GLY A 305 3.82 -28.11 -34.20
CA GLY A 305 3.08 -28.93 -35.18
C GLY A 305 3.69 -28.99 -36.59
N SER A 306 4.55 -28.05 -36.98
CA SER A 306 5.13 -28.01 -38.33
C SER A 306 6.60 -28.41 -38.36
N GLY A 307 6.87 -29.64 -38.81
CA GLY A 307 7.97 -29.83 -39.75
C GLY A 307 7.66 -29.07 -41.02
N ALA A 308 8.38 -27.97 -41.27
CA ALA A 308 8.47 -27.24 -42.54
C ALA A 308 7.20 -27.23 -43.45
N SER A 309 6.27 -26.29 -43.21
CA SER A 309 5.40 -25.75 -44.28
C SER A 309 4.84 -24.41 -43.84
N THR A 310 5.47 -23.35 -44.32
CA THR A 310 5.07 -21.96 -44.09
C THR A 310 3.93 -21.60 -45.03
N CYS A 311 2.72 -21.37 -44.50
CA CYS A 311 1.70 -20.59 -45.20
C CYS A 311 2.04 -19.10 -45.02
N PRO A 312 2.24 -18.32 -46.11
CA PRO A 312 2.61 -16.91 -45.99
C PRO A 312 1.37 -16.09 -45.61
N GLY A 313 1.36 -15.48 -44.42
CA GLY A 313 0.29 -14.53 -44.09
C GLY A 313 0.20 -13.98 -42.67
N VAL A 314 0.81 -14.59 -41.64
CA VAL A 314 0.67 -14.08 -40.26
C VAL A 314 2.01 -14.14 -39.52
N GLU A 315 2.92 -13.24 -39.85
CA GLU A 315 4.10 -12.99 -39.00
C GLU A 315 3.69 -12.12 -37.81
N MET A 316 3.52 -12.71 -36.64
CA MET A 316 3.76 -11.98 -35.40
C MET A 316 5.24 -12.17 -35.04
N ARG A 317 6.05 -11.12 -35.23
CA ARG A 317 7.38 -11.08 -34.62
C ARG A 317 7.18 -11.01 -33.11
N LEU A 318 7.56 -12.08 -32.42
CA LEU A 318 7.83 -12.03 -30.98
C LEU A 318 8.69 -10.79 -30.67
N PRO A 319 8.52 -10.13 -29.52
CA PRO A 319 9.36 -9.01 -29.14
C PRO A 319 10.84 -9.36 -29.32
N PRO A 320 11.68 -8.47 -29.90
CA PRO A 320 13.07 -8.78 -30.17
C PRO A 320 13.78 -9.17 -28.86
N GLY A 321 14.33 -10.39 -28.82
CA GLY A 321 15.01 -10.97 -27.65
C GLY A 321 14.21 -12.00 -26.85
N PHE A 322 12.98 -12.34 -27.25
CA PHE A 322 12.20 -13.40 -26.59
C PHE A 322 12.63 -14.78 -27.09
N MET A 323 13.56 -15.42 -26.39
CA MET A 323 14.00 -16.79 -26.65
C MET A 323 13.01 -17.77 -26.01
N LEU A 324 12.48 -18.71 -26.80
CA LEU A 324 11.57 -19.76 -26.34
C LEU A 324 12.39 -21.03 -26.04
N ASP A 325 12.76 -21.22 -24.77
CA ASP A 325 13.55 -22.38 -24.36
C ASP A 325 12.75 -23.70 -24.36
N ASP A 326 11.46 -23.64 -23.98
CA ASP A 326 10.54 -24.80 -24.00
C ASP A 326 9.13 -24.39 -24.49
N PRO A 327 8.84 -24.59 -25.80
CA PRO A 327 7.53 -24.29 -26.39
C PRO A 327 6.38 -25.10 -25.79
N GLN A 328 6.64 -26.32 -25.30
CA GLN A 328 5.60 -27.23 -24.83
C GLN A 328 5.12 -26.86 -23.43
N SER A 329 6.05 -26.52 -22.53
CA SER A 329 5.69 -25.98 -21.20
C SER A 329 5.01 -24.62 -21.29
N LEU A 330 5.44 -23.75 -22.21
CA LEU A 330 4.78 -22.48 -22.45
C LEU A 330 3.35 -22.68 -22.96
N LEU A 331 3.15 -23.56 -23.94
CA LEU A 331 1.82 -23.87 -24.48
C LEU A 331 0.87 -24.43 -23.41
N SER A 332 1.37 -25.34 -22.56
CA SER A 332 0.63 -25.88 -21.41
C SER A 332 0.19 -24.77 -20.46
N THR A 333 1.12 -23.87 -20.11
CA THR A 333 0.87 -22.75 -19.20
C THR A 333 -0.14 -21.76 -19.78
N LEU A 334 0.02 -21.34 -21.04
CA LEU A 334 -0.89 -20.41 -21.69
C LEU A 334 -2.30 -21.00 -21.85
N SER A 335 -2.39 -22.29 -22.17
CA SER A 335 -3.67 -23.01 -22.25
C SER A 335 -4.34 -23.08 -20.87
N SER A 336 -3.58 -23.38 -19.81
CA SER A 336 -4.09 -23.37 -18.44
C SER A 336 -4.59 -22.00 -18.00
N ILE A 337 -3.88 -20.92 -18.35
CA ILE A 337 -4.30 -19.54 -18.06
C ILE A 337 -5.60 -19.22 -18.80
N LYS A 338 -5.69 -19.57 -20.09
CA LYS A 338 -6.92 -19.38 -20.88
C LYS A 338 -8.12 -20.06 -20.23
N THR A 339 -8.02 -21.36 -19.95
CA THR A 339 -9.11 -22.15 -19.35
C THR A 339 -9.50 -21.61 -17.97
N PHE A 340 -8.54 -21.15 -17.17
CA PHE A 340 -8.83 -20.57 -15.87
C PHE A 340 -9.64 -19.27 -15.99
N VAL A 341 -9.23 -18.36 -16.87
CA VAL A 341 -9.92 -17.08 -17.09
C VAL A 341 -11.33 -17.31 -17.64
N GLU A 342 -11.50 -18.22 -18.61
CA GLU A 342 -12.82 -18.59 -19.13
C GLU A 342 -13.73 -19.19 -18.05
N SER A 343 -13.21 -20.09 -17.22
CA SER A 343 -13.96 -20.68 -16.10
C SER A 343 -14.39 -19.62 -15.08
N MET A 344 -13.52 -18.66 -14.80
CA MET A 344 -13.80 -17.56 -13.88
C MET A 344 -14.86 -16.61 -14.45
N GLU A 345 -14.80 -16.30 -15.74
CA GLU A 345 -15.82 -15.47 -16.41
C GLU A 345 -17.20 -16.15 -16.40
N VAL A 346 -17.27 -17.46 -16.66
CA VAL A 346 -18.52 -18.22 -16.55
C VAL A 346 -19.09 -18.17 -15.13
N LYS A 347 -18.23 -18.24 -14.10
CA LYS A 347 -18.66 -18.11 -12.69
C LYS A 347 -19.16 -16.70 -12.39
N HIS A 348 -18.48 -15.66 -12.90
CA HIS A 348 -18.91 -14.27 -12.77
C HIS A 348 -20.25 -14.02 -13.45
N GLU A 349 -20.44 -14.50 -14.68
CA GLU A 349 -21.71 -14.39 -15.39
C GLU A 349 -22.84 -15.08 -14.63
N ARG A 350 -22.60 -16.29 -14.11
CA ARG A 350 -23.58 -17.00 -13.29
C ARG A 350 -23.91 -16.27 -12.01
N HIS A 351 -22.90 -15.76 -11.30
CA HIS A 351 -23.10 -14.98 -10.08
C HIS A 351 -23.89 -13.70 -10.37
N ARG A 352 -23.53 -12.99 -11.43
CA ARG A 352 -24.19 -11.76 -11.88
C ARG A 352 -25.64 -12.03 -12.24
N HIS A 353 -25.92 -13.10 -13.00
CA HIS A 353 -27.27 -13.54 -13.33
C HIS A 353 -28.11 -13.92 -12.11
N ASN A 354 -27.50 -14.60 -11.13
CA ASN A 354 -28.15 -14.94 -9.88
C ASN A 354 -28.44 -13.70 -9.03
N LEU A 355 -27.50 -12.75 -8.97
CA LEU A 355 -27.68 -11.47 -8.30
C LEU A 355 -28.89 -10.74 -8.91
N TYR A 356 -28.95 -10.61 -10.24
CA TYR A 356 -30.08 -10.00 -10.94
C TYR A 356 -31.42 -10.66 -10.63
N ARG A 357 -31.48 -11.99 -10.56
CA ARG A 357 -32.72 -12.72 -10.22
C ARG A 357 -33.18 -12.49 -8.77
N GLN A 358 -32.24 -12.21 -7.87
CA GLN A 358 -32.51 -12.08 -6.43
C GLN A 358 -32.69 -10.62 -6.00
N THR A 359 -32.15 -9.66 -6.75
CA THR A 359 -32.28 -8.24 -6.47
C THR A 359 -33.71 -7.76 -6.70
N ARG A 360 -34.39 -7.41 -5.62
CA ARG A 360 -35.71 -6.77 -5.64
C ARG A 360 -35.58 -5.26 -5.45
N TYR A 361 -36.40 -4.49 -6.15
CA TYR A 361 -36.48 -3.05 -5.96
C TYR A 361 -36.87 -2.72 -4.51
N GLY A 362 -36.11 -1.83 -3.86
CA GLY A 362 -36.25 -1.52 -2.43
C GLY A 362 -35.47 -2.44 -1.48
N SER A 363 -34.64 -3.36 -1.99
CA SER A 363 -33.71 -4.17 -1.19
C SER A 363 -32.42 -3.41 -0.85
N LYS A 364 -31.61 -3.93 0.08
CA LYS A 364 -30.28 -3.36 0.40
C LYS A 364 -29.37 -3.26 -0.84
N GLN A 365 -29.56 -4.14 -1.82
CA GLN A 365 -28.80 -4.22 -3.07
C GLN A 365 -29.38 -3.34 -4.20
N ALA A 366 -30.59 -2.78 -4.03
CA ALA A 366 -31.21 -1.81 -4.95
C ALA A 366 -32.14 -0.85 -4.16
N PRO A 367 -31.56 0.15 -3.47
CA PRO A 367 -32.31 1.11 -2.67
C PRO A 367 -33.26 1.96 -3.52
N ILE A 368 -34.36 2.42 -2.92
CA ILE A 368 -35.32 3.30 -3.61
C ILE A 368 -34.62 4.63 -3.95
N GLY A 369 -34.59 4.97 -5.23
CA GLY A 369 -33.97 6.20 -5.76
C GLY A 369 -32.54 6.04 -6.32
N ASP A 370 -32.01 4.82 -6.42
CA ASP A 370 -30.72 4.55 -7.08
C ASP A 370 -30.94 4.05 -8.53
N ASP A 371 -30.45 4.82 -9.51
CA ASP A 371 -30.55 4.52 -10.95
C ASP A 371 -29.68 3.32 -11.39
N ASN A 372 -28.80 2.82 -10.52
CA ASN A 372 -27.96 1.64 -10.79
C ASN A 372 -28.79 0.40 -11.16
N TYR A 373 -30.00 0.25 -10.61
CA TYR A 373 -30.91 -0.84 -10.97
C TYR A 373 -31.41 -0.75 -12.42
N LEU A 374 -31.62 0.47 -12.94
CA LEU A 374 -32.04 0.70 -14.33
C LEU A 374 -30.90 0.36 -15.31
N LEU A 375 -29.66 0.76 -14.99
CA LEU A 375 -28.47 0.41 -15.78
C LEU A 375 -28.21 -1.10 -15.81
N MET A 376 -28.44 -1.78 -14.68
CA MET A 376 -28.40 -3.23 -14.59
C MET A 376 -29.41 -3.90 -15.54
N PHE A 377 -30.66 -3.44 -15.54
CA PHE A 377 -31.73 -3.99 -16.40
C PHE A 377 -31.48 -3.72 -17.89
N ALA A 378 -31.00 -2.53 -18.25
CA ALA A 378 -30.70 -2.18 -19.64
C ALA A 378 -29.58 -3.07 -20.23
N ARG A 379 -28.53 -3.36 -19.45
CA ARG A 379 -27.43 -4.25 -19.87
C ARG A 379 -27.90 -5.70 -20.09
N GLN A 380 -28.87 -6.18 -19.31
CA GLN A 380 -29.47 -7.50 -19.50
C GLN A 380 -30.27 -7.59 -20.80
N GLN A 381 -31.07 -6.58 -21.15
CA GLN A 381 -31.81 -6.55 -22.41
C GLN A 381 -30.88 -6.58 -23.62
N GLN A 382 -29.76 -5.84 -23.56
CA GLN A 382 -28.75 -5.86 -24.62
C GLN A 382 -28.10 -7.24 -24.79
N GLN A 383 -27.77 -7.92 -23.69
CA GLN A 383 -27.17 -9.26 -23.75
C GLN A 383 -28.14 -10.33 -24.24
N GLN A 384 -29.42 -10.27 -23.84
CA GLN A 384 -30.44 -11.20 -24.35
C GLN A 384 -30.68 -10.99 -25.85
N GLN A 385 -30.71 -9.75 -26.32
CA GLN A 385 -30.79 -9.46 -27.76
C GLN A 385 -29.56 -9.97 -28.52
N GLN A 386 -28.37 -9.88 -27.93
CA GLN A 386 -27.13 -10.37 -28.54
C GLN A 386 -27.08 -11.90 -28.61
N GLN A 387 -27.54 -12.60 -27.55
CA GLN A 387 -27.68 -14.06 -27.54
C GLN A 387 -28.75 -14.55 -28.52
N GLN A 388 -29.89 -13.84 -28.64
CA GLN A 388 -30.92 -14.16 -29.61
C GLN A 388 -30.43 -13.99 -31.05
N LYS A 389 -29.62 -12.96 -31.34
CA LYS A 389 -28.98 -12.76 -32.65
C LYS A 389 -27.96 -13.84 -32.99
N LEU A 390 -27.19 -14.32 -32.01
CA LEU A 390 -26.25 -15.43 -32.18
C LEU A 390 -26.99 -16.76 -32.42
N ALA A 391 -28.09 -17.01 -31.70
CA ALA A 391 -28.92 -18.18 -31.90
C ALA A 391 -29.63 -18.18 -33.27
N SER A 392 -30.17 -17.04 -33.71
CA SER A 392 -30.82 -16.92 -35.03
C SER A 392 -29.84 -17.14 -36.19
N ASN A 393 -28.58 -16.69 -36.05
CA ASN A 393 -27.54 -16.91 -37.05
C ASN A 393 -27.04 -18.37 -37.11
N SER A 394 -27.18 -19.14 -36.01
CA SER A 394 -26.88 -20.57 -36.02
C SER A 394 -28.00 -21.42 -36.64
N SER A 395 -29.26 -20.95 -36.59
CA SER A 395 -30.41 -21.66 -37.16
C SER A 395 -30.61 -21.47 -38.67
N SER A 396 -29.94 -20.50 -39.31
CA SER A 396 -30.04 -20.28 -40.76
C SER A 396 -29.16 -21.23 -41.61
N LEU A 397 -28.26 -21.99 -40.98
CA LEU A 397 -27.36 -22.96 -41.64
C LEU A 397 -27.93 -24.39 -41.72
N ALA A 398 -29.14 -24.65 -41.20
CA ALA A 398 -29.78 -25.95 -41.22
C ALA A 398 -31.16 -25.91 -41.89
N ARG A 399 -31.20 -25.95 -43.23
CA ARG A 399 -32.39 -26.40 -43.99
C ARG A 399 -32.08 -27.77 -44.60
N PRO A 400 -32.90 -28.82 -44.35
CA PRO A 400 -32.78 -30.06 -45.09
C PRO A 400 -33.39 -29.92 -46.49
N LEU A 401 -32.68 -30.41 -47.50
CA LEU A 401 -33.21 -30.73 -48.82
C LEU A 401 -34.10 -31.96 -48.73
N THR A 402 -35.38 -31.87 -49.10
CA THR A 402 -36.14 -33.04 -49.58
C THR A 402 -37.04 -32.63 -50.75
N SER A 403 -36.87 -33.36 -51.84
CA SER A 403 -37.48 -33.28 -53.16
C SER A 403 -38.93 -33.78 -53.21
N ASP A 404 -39.63 -33.34 -54.26
CA ASP A 404 -41.02 -33.61 -54.66
C ASP A 404 -41.49 -35.08 -54.69
N LEU A 405 -42.77 -35.31 -54.34
CA LEU A 405 -43.63 -36.32 -54.99
C LEU A 405 -45.15 -36.08 -54.74
N HIS A 406 -45.82 -35.62 -55.80
CA HIS A 406 -47.19 -35.89 -56.30
C HIS A 406 -48.40 -36.31 -55.40
N ILE A 407 -49.39 -35.39 -55.34
CA ILE A 407 -50.85 -35.46 -55.71
C ILE A 407 -51.87 -36.40 -54.96
N PRO A 408 -53.15 -35.93 -54.74
CA PRO A 408 -54.14 -36.35 -53.70
C PRO A 408 -55.32 -37.21 -54.29
N PRO A 409 -56.42 -37.63 -53.56
CA PRO A 409 -57.55 -36.78 -53.07
C PRO A 409 -58.35 -37.28 -51.79
N PHE A 410 -59.33 -36.45 -51.38
CA PHE A 410 -60.51 -36.54 -50.45
C PHE A 410 -61.21 -37.92 -50.23
N PRO A 411 -62.22 -38.14 -49.30
CA PRO A 411 -63.21 -37.18 -48.74
C PRO A 411 -63.66 -37.39 -47.26
N GLY A 412 -64.56 -36.54 -46.74
CA GLY A 412 -65.39 -36.93 -45.58
C GLY A 412 -66.02 -35.85 -44.70
N SER A 413 -67.07 -35.22 -45.21
CA SER A 413 -68.12 -34.43 -44.52
C SER A 413 -68.59 -35.00 -43.15
N ALA A 414 -68.83 -34.14 -42.13
CA ALA A 414 -70.13 -34.03 -41.43
C ALA A 414 -70.17 -32.94 -40.33
N ASN A 415 -71.05 -31.96 -40.57
CA ASN A 415 -71.89 -31.14 -39.69
C ASN A 415 -71.86 -31.33 -38.15
N GLY A 416 -71.83 -30.19 -37.43
CA GLY A 416 -73.07 -29.60 -36.89
C GLY A 416 -73.36 -29.69 -35.38
N PHE A 417 -73.64 -28.48 -34.83
CA PHE A 417 -74.55 -28.12 -33.72
C PHE A 417 -74.05 -27.92 -32.27
N SER A 418 -74.48 -26.75 -31.77
CA SER A 418 -74.42 -26.13 -30.43
C SER A 418 -75.01 -26.95 -29.29
N THR A 419 -74.57 -26.67 -28.05
CA THR A 419 -75.45 -26.18 -26.95
C THR A 419 -74.66 -25.71 -25.71
N ALA A 420 -75.15 -24.62 -25.12
CA ALA A 420 -75.21 -24.23 -23.70
C ALA A 420 -73.92 -23.96 -22.89
N SER A 421 -73.71 -22.69 -22.51
CA SER A 421 -74.09 -22.16 -21.19
C SER A 421 -74.23 -20.64 -21.25
#